data_AF-A0A932V125-F1
#
_entry.id   AF-A0A932V125-F1
#
_cell.length_a   1.000
_cell.length_b   1.000
_cell.length_c   1.000
_cell.angle_alpha   90.00
_cell.angle_beta   90.00
_cell.angle_gamma   90.00
#
_symmetry.space_group_name_H-M   'P 1'
#
loop_
_entity.id
_entity.type
_entity.pdbx_description
1 polymer ?
#
loop_
_entity_poly.entity_id
_entity_poly.type
_entity_poly.pdbx_seq_one_letter_code
_entity_poly.pdbx_strand_id
1 'polypeptide(L)'
;MSKSPQGKPSEDLIIRIRTAINLAGGPSAVAQKSGLSRRTINAYRAGETTPSSARIIALANGTGVSPEWLLTGKEPMLPEPDYVLGAKNRVRDSQGERGMRCAEHLQPVNQIDPGLLGRAIQVALREKSKHSLNELSNAIADAYALASRPGRSDSIEDLVRKLLS
;
A
#
# COMPACT_ATOMS: atom_id res chain seq x y z
N MET A 1 -13.09 2.65 -38.25
CA MET A 1 -12.88 2.46 -36.80
C MET A 1 -13.04 0.98 -36.48
N SER A 2 -11.94 0.23 -36.50
CA SER A 2 -11.95 -1.23 -36.38
C SER A 2 -12.28 -1.65 -34.95
N LYS A 3 -13.46 -2.25 -34.74
CA LYS A 3 -13.73 -3.04 -33.53
C LYS A 3 -13.10 -4.42 -33.74
N SER A 4 -11.97 -4.68 -33.09
CA SER A 4 -11.40 -6.03 -33.05
C SER A 4 -12.41 -6.99 -32.39
N PRO A 5 -12.60 -8.20 -32.94
CA PRO A 5 -13.55 -9.17 -32.42
C PRO A 5 -12.99 -9.74 -31.12
N GLN A 6 -13.58 -9.38 -29.98
CA GLN A 6 -13.19 -9.97 -28.70
C GLN A 6 -13.80 -11.38 -28.62
N GLY A 7 -12.98 -12.40 -28.89
CA GLY A 7 -13.29 -13.78 -28.55
C GLY A 7 -13.48 -13.93 -27.03
N LYS A 8 -14.16 -15.01 -26.62
CA LYS A 8 -14.38 -15.32 -25.20
C LYS A 8 -13.05 -15.25 -24.42
N PRO A 9 -13.02 -14.63 -23.24
CA PRO A 9 -11.80 -14.56 -22.43
C PRO A 9 -11.38 -15.98 -22.02
N SER A 10 -10.07 -16.20 -21.89
CA SER A 10 -9.55 -17.48 -21.37
C SER A 10 -10.00 -17.71 -19.94
N GLU A 11 -10.28 -18.97 -19.57
CA GLU A 11 -10.73 -19.33 -18.22
C GLU A 11 -9.72 -18.88 -17.15
N ASP A 12 -8.43 -19.00 -17.44
CA ASP A 12 -7.35 -18.56 -16.53
C ASP A 12 -7.42 -17.06 -16.20
N LEU A 13 -7.77 -16.23 -17.19
CA LEU A 13 -7.95 -14.79 -16.99
C LEU A 13 -9.14 -14.51 -16.06
N ILE A 14 -10.24 -15.25 -16.24
CA ILE A 14 -11.43 -15.13 -15.39
C ILE A 14 -11.09 -15.49 -13.94
N ILE A 15 -10.34 -16.58 -13.74
CA ILE A 15 -9.88 -17.02 -12.41
C ILE A 15 -9.04 -15.93 -11.76
N ARG A 16 -8.04 -15.37 -12.46
CA ARG A 16 -7.18 -14.30 -11.92
C ARG A 16 -7.97 -13.04 -11.57
N ILE A 17 -8.93 -12.64 -12.41
CA ILE A 17 -9.82 -11.50 -12.12
C ILE A 17 -10.63 -11.76 -10.85
N ARG A 18 -11.19 -12.96 -10.68
CA ARG A 18 -11.93 -13.33 -9.46
C ARG A 18 -11.03 -13.28 -8.23
N THR A 19 -9.82 -13.83 -8.31
CA THR A 19 -8.84 -13.82 -7.21
C THR A 19 -8.47 -12.39 -6.82
N ALA A 20 -8.12 -11.53 -7.78
CA ALA A 20 -7.77 -10.14 -7.53
C ALA A 20 -8.92 -9.37 -6.86
N ILE A 21 -10.16 -9.58 -7.31
CA ILE A 21 -11.34 -8.92 -6.72
C ILE A 21 -11.60 -9.39 -5.30
N ASN A 22 -11.44 -10.69 -5.03
CA ASN A 22 -11.65 -11.23 -3.69
C ASN A 22 -10.62 -10.69 -2.70
N LEU A 23 -9.35 -10.61 -3.09
CA LEU A 23 -8.29 -10.03 -2.26
C LEU A 23 -8.54 -8.56 -1.93
N ALA A 24 -9.14 -7.81 -2.85
CA ALA A 24 -9.45 -6.40 -2.68
C ALA A 24 -10.68 -6.11 -1.80
N GLY A 25 -11.36 -7.14 -1.29
CA GLY A 25 -12.58 -7.02 -0.48
C GLY A 25 -13.89 -7.12 -1.28
N GLY A 26 -13.83 -7.62 -2.51
CA GLY A 26 -15.00 -7.94 -3.34
C GLY A 26 -15.41 -6.86 -4.36
N PRO A 27 -16.47 -7.11 -5.15
CA PRO A 27 -16.81 -6.31 -6.33
C PRO A 27 -17.16 -4.85 -6.02
N SER A 28 -17.77 -4.58 -4.87
CA SER A 28 -18.14 -3.22 -4.45
C SER A 28 -16.91 -2.39 -4.10
N ALA A 29 -15.95 -2.99 -3.37
CA ALA A 29 -14.71 -2.33 -3.00
C ALA A 29 -13.86 -2.01 -4.23
N VAL A 30 -13.78 -2.94 -5.19
CA VAL A 30 -13.06 -2.73 -6.44
C VAL A 30 -13.73 -1.66 -7.30
N ALA A 31 -15.06 -1.62 -7.38
CA ALA A 31 -15.77 -0.57 -8.13
C ALA A 31 -15.42 0.84 -7.64
N GLN A 32 -15.38 1.03 -6.31
CA GLN A 32 -15.04 2.30 -5.69
C GLN A 32 -13.58 2.71 -5.96
N LYS A 33 -12.65 1.75 -5.93
CA LYS A 33 -11.21 2.01 -6.11
C LYS A 33 -10.78 2.13 -7.57
N SER A 34 -11.38 1.36 -8.48
CA SER A 34 -11.00 1.29 -9.91
C SER A 34 -11.73 2.31 -10.80
N GLY A 35 -12.82 2.92 -10.31
CA GLY A 35 -13.71 3.75 -11.13
C GLY A 35 -14.53 2.96 -12.16
N LEU A 36 -14.56 1.63 -12.06
CA LEU A 36 -15.38 0.76 -12.92
C LEU A 36 -16.77 0.54 -12.32
N SER A 37 -17.78 0.39 -13.17
CA SER A 37 -19.13 0.06 -12.70
C SER A 37 -19.19 -1.37 -12.15
N ARG A 38 -20.00 -1.60 -11.11
CA ARG A 38 -20.24 -2.96 -10.55
C ARG A 38 -20.75 -3.93 -11.61
N ARG A 39 -21.58 -3.45 -12.54
CA ARG A 39 -22.07 -4.24 -13.69
C ARG A 39 -20.92 -4.72 -14.57
N THR A 40 -19.99 -3.82 -14.91
CA THR A 40 -18.81 -4.14 -15.71
C THR A 40 -17.91 -5.16 -15.02
N ILE A 41 -17.69 -5.01 -13.71
CA ILE A 41 -16.90 -5.95 -12.92
C ILE A 41 -17.55 -7.34 -12.89
N ASN A 42 -18.87 -7.41 -12.71
CA ASN A 42 -19.59 -8.69 -12.72
C ASN A 42 -19.53 -9.38 -14.09
N ALA A 43 -19.66 -8.62 -15.19
CA ALA A 43 -19.51 -9.16 -16.54
C ALA A 43 -18.12 -9.79 -16.77
N TYR A 44 -17.06 -9.16 -16.25
CA TYR A 44 -15.69 -9.72 -16.32
C TYR A 44 -15.54 -10.99 -15.49
N ARG A 45 -16.12 -11.03 -14.27
CA ARG A 45 -16.11 -12.23 -13.41
C ARG A 45 -16.90 -13.40 -14.01
N ALA A 46 -17.95 -13.09 -14.77
CA ALA A 46 -18.76 -14.07 -15.46
C ALA A 46 -18.14 -14.54 -16.79
N GLY A 47 -17.08 -13.88 -17.27
CA GLY A 47 -16.48 -14.18 -18.57
C GLY A 47 -17.32 -13.73 -19.77
N GLU A 48 -18.33 -12.89 -19.55
CA GLU A 48 -19.23 -12.38 -20.60
C GLU A 48 -18.52 -11.40 -21.54
N THR A 49 -17.48 -10.72 -21.05
CA THR A 49 -16.76 -9.71 -21.82
C THR A 49 -15.28 -9.72 -21.48
N THR A 50 -14.44 -9.66 -22.51
CA THR A 50 -13.00 -9.54 -22.35
C THR A 50 -12.61 -8.09 -22.03
N PRO A 51 -11.94 -7.81 -20.90
CA PRO A 51 -11.48 -6.47 -20.58
C PRO A 51 -10.36 -6.03 -21.55
N SER A 52 -10.39 -4.77 -21.97
CA SER A 52 -9.26 -4.18 -22.73
C SER A 52 -8.07 -3.93 -21.81
N SER A 53 -6.87 -3.74 -22.38
CA SER A 53 -5.66 -3.45 -21.59
C SER A 53 -5.83 -2.25 -20.65
N ALA A 54 -6.52 -1.19 -21.09
CA ALA A 54 -6.85 -0.04 -20.24
C ALA A 54 -7.74 -0.41 -19.05
N ARG A 55 -8.67 -1.35 -19.23
CA ARG A 55 -9.55 -1.85 -18.15
C ARG A 55 -8.80 -2.80 -17.21
N ILE A 56 -7.83 -3.56 -17.72
CA ILE A 56 -6.95 -4.39 -16.89
C ILE A 56 -6.10 -3.51 -15.97
N ILE A 57 -5.56 -2.40 -16.48
CA ILE A 57 -4.83 -1.42 -15.65
C ILE A 57 -5.75 -0.83 -14.58
N ALA A 58 -6.99 -0.47 -14.93
CA ALA A 58 -7.95 0.03 -13.94
C ALA A 58 -8.29 -1.00 -12.86
N LEU A 59 -8.45 -2.28 -13.23
CA LEU A 59 -8.63 -3.37 -12.27
C LEU A 59 -7.42 -3.53 -11.36
N ALA A 60 -6.21 -3.57 -11.94
CA ALA A 60 -4.94 -3.67 -11.22
C ALA A 60 -4.81 -2.56 -10.17
N ASN A 61 -5.10 -1.31 -10.56
CA ASN A 61 -5.09 -0.16 -9.65
C ASN A 61 -6.15 -0.29 -8.54
N GLY A 62 -7.33 -0.83 -8.85
CA GLY A 62 -8.40 -1.01 -7.88
C GLY A 62 -8.16 -2.16 -6.90
N THR A 63 -7.37 -3.17 -7.30
CA THR A 63 -7.09 -4.37 -6.49
C THR A 63 -5.70 -4.36 -5.85
N GLY A 64 -4.78 -3.51 -6.33
CA GLY A 64 -3.38 -3.49 -5.90
C GLY A 64 -2.53 -4.65 -6.41
N VAL A 65 -2.96 -5.32 -7.49
CA VAL A 65 -2.23 -6.46 -8.09
C VAL A 65 -1.48 -6.00 -9.34
N SER A 66 -0.50 -6.78 -9.78
CA SER A 66 0.26 -6.46 -10.99
C SER A 66 -0.63 -6.59 -12.24
N PRO A 67 -0.64 -5.58 -13.14
CA PRO A 67 -1.32 -5.70 -14.43
C PRO A 67 -0.70 -6.78 -15.31
N GLU A 68 0.62 -7.01 -15.20
CA GLU A 68 1.31 -8.09 -15.90
C GLU A 68 0.85 -9.46 -15.41
N TRP A 69 0.68 -9.63 -14.10
CA TRP A 69 0.12 -10.87 -13.53
C TRP A 69 -1.33 -11.10 -14.01
N LEU A 70 -2.17 -10.06 -14.05
CA LEU A 70 -3.54 -10.21 -14.57
C LEU A 70 -3.55 -10.68 -16.02
N LEU A 71 -2.69 -10.12 -16.88
CA LEU A 71 -2.60 -10.47 -18.30
C LEU A 71 -1.99 -11.84 -18.55
N THR A 72 -0.86 -12.13 -17.90
CA THR A 72 0.01 -13.25 -18.27
C THR A 72 -0.02 -14.41 -17.27
N GLY A 73 -0.47 -14.16 -16.04
CA GLY A 73 -0.38 -15.11 -14.92
C GLY A 73 1.05 -15.34 -14.40
N LYS A 74 2.03 -14.55 -14.85
CA LYS A 74 3.40 -14.62 -14.34
C LYS A 74 3.50 -13.89 -13.00
N GLU A 75 4.21 -14.50 -12.06
CA GLU A 75 4.60 -13.88 -10.80
C GLU A 75 5.57 -12.70 -11.04
N PRO A 76 5.63 -11.71 -10.13
CA PRO A 76 4.89 -11.63 -8.86
C PRO A 76 3.45 -11.10 -9.01
N MET A 77 2.53 -11.71 -8.25
CA MET A 77 1.13 -11.29 -8.20
C MET A 77 0.92 -9.87 -7.69
N LEU A 78 1.63 -9.51 -6.63
CA LEU A 78 1.69 -8.16 -6.12
C LEU A 78 2.83 -7.44 -6.85
N PRO A 79 2.64 -6.19 -7.28
CA PRO A 79 3.80 -5.40 -7.68
C PRO A 79 4.76 -5.36 -6.48
N GLU A 80 6.05 -5.54 -6.73
CA GLU A 80 7.06 -5.21 -5.72
C GLU A 80 6.74 -3.82 -5.15
N PRO A 81 6.88 -3.60 -3.84
CA PRO A 81 6.53 -2.32 -3.23
C PRO A 81 7.40 -1.22 -3.83
N ASP A 82 6.88 -0.61 -4.88
CA ASP A 82 7.48 0.54 -5.52
C ASP A 82 7.22 1.70 -4.56
N TYR A 83 8.25 2.13 -3.82
CA TYR A 83 8.19 3.25 -2.87
C TYR A 83 8.02 4.61 -3.59
N VAL A 84 7.14 4.69 -4.59
CA VAL A 84 6.67 5.94 -5.20
C VAL A 84 5.42 6.39 -4.47
N LEU A 85 5.63 7.06 -3.33
CA LEU A 85 4.63 7.96 -2.79
C LEU A 85 4.22 8.96 -3.88
N GLY A 86 2.94 8.93 -4.26
CA GLY A 86 2.27 10.14 -4.73
C GLY A 86 2.50 10.52 -6.19
N ALA A 87 2.69 9.57 -7.11
CA ALA A 87 2.37 9.81 -8.52
C ALA A 87 0.84 9.90 -8.68
N LYS A 88 0.24 10.96 -8.08
CA LYS A 88 -0.99 11.55 -8.62
C LYS A 88 -0.72 11.69 -10.10
N ASN A 89 -1.55 11.03 -10.88
CA ASN A 89 -1.67 11.24 -12.31
C ASN A 89 -2.05 12.72 -12.48
N ARG A 90 -1.05 13.61 -12.45
CA ARG A 90 -1.17 14.99 -12.90
C ARG A 90 -1.39 14.85 -14.39
N VAL A 91 -2.67 14.76 -14.76
CA VAL A 91 -3.14 15.29 -16.02
C VAL A 91 -2.40 16.61 -16.19
N ARG A 92 -1.57 16.68 -17.22
CA ARG A 92 -0.66 17.77 -17.53
C ARG A 92 -1.51 19.03 -17.76
N ASP A 93 -1.74 19.82 -16.72
CA ASP A 93 -2.16 21.20 -16.85
C ASP A 93 -0.91 22.03 -17.17
N SER A 94 -0.75 22.29 -18.47
CA SER A 94 0.24 23.22 -18.97
C SER A 94 -0.19 24.65 -18.61
N GLN A 95 0.20 25.16 -17.43
CA GLN A 95 0.57 26.57 -17.20
C GLN A 95 0.97 26.86 -15.74
N GLY A 96 2.25 27.20 -15.54
CA GLY A 96 2.75 28.11 -14.49
C GLY A 96 2.77 27.58 -13.05
N GLU A 97 3.67 27.97 -12.15
CA GLU A 97 4.88 28.77 -12.18
C GLU A 97 5.72 28.37 -10.95
N ARG A 98 7.05 28.47 -11.11
CA ARG A 98 8.07 28.89 -10.14
C ARG A 98 7.64 29.05 -8.67
N GLY A 99 8.21 28.25 -7.79
CA GLY A 99 8.28 28.59 -6.37
C GLY A 99 8.85 27.50 -5.46
N MET A 100 9.92 27.84 -4.76
CA MET A 100 10.37 27.30 -3.48
C MET A 100 11.29 26.07 -3.45
N ARG A 101 12.53 26.38 -3.06
CA ARG A 101 13.52 25.49 -2.44
C ARG A 101 12.96 24.95 -1.14
N CYS A 102 13.12 23.64 -0.92
CA CYS A 102 13.39 22.95 0.34
C CYS A 102 13.45 21.45 0.03
N ALA A 103 14.59 20.97 -0.48
CA ALA A 103 14.90 19.55 -0.40
C ALA A 103 15.55 19.32 0.97
N GLU A 104 14.75 19.35 2.02
CA GLU A 104 15.15 18.69 3.26
C GLU A 104 15.29 17.22 2.90
N HIS A 105 16.53 16.75 2.92
CA HIS A 105 16.96 15.41 2.59
C HIS A 105 16.39 14.44 3.63
N LEU A 106 15.09 14.15 3.53
CA LEU A 106 14.42 13.07 4.22
C LEU A 106 14.99 11.78 3.65
N GLN A 107 16.00 11.25 4.35
CA GLN A 107 16.48 9.90 4.07
C GLN A 107 15.31 8.92 4.20
N PRO A 108 15.19 7.92 3.30
CA PRO A 108 14.13 6.93 3.37
C PRO A 108 14.21 6.20 4.72
N VAL A 109 13.26 6.48 5.60
CA VAL A 109 13.04 5.77 6.86
C VAL A 109 12.49 4.38 6.56
N ASN A 110 13.37 3.47 6.13
CA ASN A 110 13.00 2.08 5.88
C ASN A 110 13.96 1.07 6.52
N GLN A 111 14.54 1.42 7.66
CA GLN A 111 15.20 0.44 8.52
C GLN A 111 14.46 0.41 9.84
N ILE A 112 13.30 -0.25 9.86
CA ILE A 112 12.72 -0.65 11.14
C ILE A 112 13.64 -1.73 11.71
N ASP A 113 14.54 -1.38 12.63
CA ASP A 113 15.31 -2.34 13.43
C ASP A 113 14.34 -3.14 14.33
N PRO A 114 14.11 -4.43 14.02
CA PRO A 114 13.16 -5.25 14.77
C PRO A 114 13.66 -5.56 16.19
N GLY A 115 14.98 -5.59 16.41
CA GLY A 115 15.57 -5.82 17.72
C GLY A 115 15.43 -4.60 18.63
N LEU A 116 15.52 -3.40 18.07
CA LEU A 116 15.26 -2.16 18.78
C LEU A 116 13.78 -2.05 19.19
N LEU A 117 12.85 -2.31 18.26
CA LEU A 117 11.42 -2.32 18.52
C LEU A 117 11.02 -3.38 19.56
N GLY A 118 11.57 -4.59 19.44
CA GLY A 118 11.31 -5.68 20.39
C GLY A 118 11.66 -5.33 21.84
N ARG A 119 12.80 -4.64 22.04
CA ARG A 119 13.22 -4.16 23.37
C ARG A 119 12.27 -3.10 23.94
N ALA A 120 11.85 -2.14 23.12
CA ALA A 120 10.86 -1.12 23.54
C ALA A 120 9.54 -1.75 23.99
N ILE A 121 9.02 -2.72 23.21
CA ILE A 121 7.78 -3.42 23.53
C ILE A 121 7.92 -4.21 24.85
N GLN A 122 9.05 -4.91 25.05
CA GLN A 122 9.28 -5.66 26.29
C GLN A 122 9.31 -4.76 27.54
N VAL A 123 9.93 -3.58 27.46
CA VAL A 123 9.96 -2.63 28.58
C VAL A 123 8.58 -2.07 28.86
N ALA A 124 7.86 -1.64 27.82
CA ALA A 124 6.51 -1.10 27.95
C ALA A 124 5.52 -2.13 28.56
N LEU A 125 5.59 -3.40 28.15
CA LEU A 125 4.73 -4.45 28.69
C LEU A 125 5.03 -4.80 30.16
N ARG A 126 6.24 -4.54 30.67
CA ARG A 126 6.57 -4.71 32.09
C ARG A 126 5.94 -3.64 32.98
N GLU A 127 5.75 -2.43 32.45
CA GLU A 127 5.10 -1.31 33.15
C GLU A 127 3.57 -1.26 32.92
N LYS A 128 3.00 -2.28 32.25
CA LYS A 128 1.57 -2.36 31.87
C LYS A 128 0.59 -2.16 33.03
N SER A 129 0.99 -2.41 34.28
CA SER A 129 0.12 -2.21 35.45
C SER A 129 -0.17 -0.75 35.78
N LYS A 130 0.63 0.20 35.26
CA LYS A 130 0.55 1.63 35.60
C LYS A 130 0.03 2.52 34.46
N HIS A 131 0.00 2.03 33.23
CA HIS A 131 -0.29 2.83 32.04
C HIS A 131 -1.36 2.19 31.16
N SER A 132 -2.15 3.03 30.51
CA SER A 132 -3.10 2.61 29.50
C SER A 132 -2.39 2.11 28.24
N LEU A 133 -3.10 1.30 27.44
CA LEU A 133 -2.57 0.77 26.18
C LEU A 133 -2.14 1.87 25.20
N ASN A 134 -2.86 3.00 25.19
CA ASN A 134 -2.57 4.14 24.32
C ASN A 134 -1.28 4.85 24.74
N GLU A 135 -1.04 5.01 26.04
CA GLU A 135 0.20 5.60 26.56
C GLU A 135 1.41 4.72 26.25
N LEU A 136 1.28 3.41 26.42
CA LEU A 136 2.32 2.45 26.02
C LEU A 136 2.61 2.52 24.52
N SER A 137 1.56 2.58 23.69
CA SER A 137 1.68 2.67 22.24
C SER A 137 2.43 3.94 21.81
N ASN A 138 2.07 5.09 22.39
CA ASN A 138 2.70 6.37 22.09
C ASN A 138 4.15 6.39 22.59
N ALA A 139 4.42 5.91 23.80
CA ALA A 139 5.77 5.87 24.36
C ALA A 139 6.73 4.99 23.55
N ILE A 140 6.25 3.84 23.02
CA ILE A 140 7.05 2.99 22.13
C ILE A 140 7.37 3.72 20.83
N ALA A 141 6.38 4.35 20.20
CA ALA A 141 6.56 5.07 18.94
C ALA A 141 7.55 6.24 19.09
N ASP A 142 7.41 7.03 20.17
CA ASP A 142 8.26 8.17 20.45
C ASP A 142 9.68 7.73 20.82
N ALA A 143 9.84 6.72 21.68
CA ALA A 143 11.16 6.18 22.02
C ALA A 143 11.88 5.63 20.79
N TYR A 144 11.16 4.98 19.89
CA TYR A 144 11.71 4.46 18.65
C TYR A 144 12.17 5.57 17.70
N ALA A 145 11.34 6.61 17.51
CA ALA A 145 11.69 7.77 16.69
C ALA A 145 12.92 8.51 17.23
N LEU A 146 13.05 8.57 18.57
CA LEU A 146 14.16 9.20 19.25
C LEU A 146 15.45 8.38 19.20
N ALA A 147 15.36 7.05 19.33
CA ALA A 147 16.50 6.13 19.24
C ALA A 147 16.99 5.92 17.80
N SER A 148 16.11 6.10 16.81
CA SER A 148 16.45 5.98 15.38
C SER A 148 17.24 7.19 14.83
N ARG A 149 17.48 8.23 15.65
CA ARG A 149 18.25 9.41 15.24
C ARG A 149 19.76 9.15 15.34
N PRO A 150 20.54 9.40 14.26
CA PRO A 150 21.99 9.23 14.32
C PRO A 150 22.62 10.20 15.32
N GLY A 151 23.57 9.71 16.12
CA GLY A 151 24.30 10.52 17.12
C GLY A 151 23.69 10.54 18.52
N ARG A 152 22.61 9.78 18.77
CA ARG A 152 22.03 9.63 20.10
C ARG A 152 22.50 8.32 20.75
N SER A 153 23.01 8.41 21.99
CA SER A 153 23.46 7.26 22.78
C SER A 153 22.44 6.76 23.80
N ASP A 154 21.28 7.40 23.90
CA ASP A 154 20.23 7.03 24.85
C ASP A 154 19.72 5.62 24.52
N SER A 155 19.74 4.72 25.51
CA SER A 155 19.15 3.39 25.35
C SER A 155 17.63 3.54 25.12
N ILE A 156 17.08 2.76 24.20
CA ILE A 156 15.64 2.78 23.94
C ILE A 156 14.82 2.43 25.19
N GLU A 157 15.40 1.65 26.10
CA GLU A 157 14.79 1.23 27.35
C GLU A 157 14.64 2.42 28.32
N ASP A 158 15.66 3.28 28.40
CA ASP A 158 15.64 4.50 29.21
C ASP A 158 14.65 5.52 28.63
N LEU A 159 14.57 5.61 27.31
CA LEU A 159 13.60 6.48 26.63
C LEU A 159 12.16 6.03 26.90
N VAL A 160 11.86 4.74 26.79
CA VAL A 160 10.53 4.21 27.14
C VAL A 160 10.20 4.47 28.60
N ARG A 161 11.13 4.24 29.53
CA ARG A 161 10.92 4.52 30.96
C ARG A 161 10.68 6.00 31.24
N LYS A 162 11.41 6.89 30.57
CA LYS A 162 11.27 8.34 30.70
C LYS A 162 9.94 8.86 30.15
N LEU A 163 9.40 8.22 29.13
CA LEU A 163 8.11 8.58 28.53
C LEU A 163 6.91 8.00 29.31
N LEU A 164 7.17 6.99 30.14
CA LEU A 164 6.18 6.36 31.02
C LEU A 164 6.33 6.77 32.50
N SER A 165 7.29 7.62 32.86
CA SER A 165 7.43 8.15 34.22
C SER A 165 6.51 9.34 34.45
#